data_AF-A0A3R6CBP9-F1
#
_entry.id   AF-A0A3R6CBP9-F1
#
_cell.length_a   1.000
_cell.length_b   1.000
_cell.length_c   1.000
_cell.angle_alpha   90.00
_cell.angle_beta   90.00
_cell.angle_gamma   90.00
#
_symmetry.space_group_name_H-M   'P 1'
#
loop_
_entity.id
_entity.type
_entity.pdbx_description
1 polymer ?
#
loop_
_entity_poly.entity_id
_entity_poly.type
_entity_poly.pdbx_seq_one_letter_code
_entity_poly.pdbx_strand_id
1 'polypeptide(L)' 'MGTTRYTDRIEVTGFLNPDGSRAIVLLNKTDAPAEYTLRENGEGCMGTLAPHSIQTICY' A
#
# COMPACT_ATOMS: atom_id res chain seq x y z
N MET A 1 -7.51 -2.56 11.71
CA MET A 1 -7.53 -2.85 10.26
C MET A 1 -6.41 -3.84 9.97
N GLY A 2 -6.65 -4.85 9.12
CA GLY A 2 -5.62 -5.81 8.72
C GLY A 2 -5.33 -5.68 7.23
N THR A 3 -4.06 -5.70 6.84
CA THR A 3 -3.64 -5.70 5.44
C THR A 3 -3.15 -7.09 5.06
N THR A 4 -3.47 -7.53 3.85
CA THR A 4 -2.85 -8.72 3.26
C THR A 4 -2.04 -8.28 2.05
N ARG A 5 -0.96 -9.01 1.77
CA ARG A 5 -0.08 -8.75 0.64
C ARG A 5 0.08 -10.03 -0.15
N TYR A 6 0.10 -9.90 -1.47
CA TYR A 6 0.30 -11.04 -2.38
C TYR A 6 1.78 -11.26 -2.72
N THR A 7 2.67 -10.35 -2.31
CA THR A 7 4.12 -10.40 -2.57
C THR A 7 4.93 -10.06 -1.32
N ASP A 8 6.11 -10.64 -1.21
CA ASP A 8 7.10 -10.36 -0.17
C ASP A 8 7.93 -9.08 -0.44
N ARG A 9 7.89 -8.58 -1.68
CA ARG A 9 8.64 -7.39 -2.17
C ARG A 9 8.16 -6.08 -1.55
N ILE A 10 6.87 -6.01 -1.22
CA ILE A 10 6.23 -4.83 -0.64
C ILE A 10 5.84 -5.15 0.81
N GLU A 11 6.25 -4.31 1.75
CA GLU A 11 5.65 -4.28 3.08
C GLU A 11 4.51 -3.28 3.12
N VAL A 12 3.46 -3.61 3.87
CA VAL A 12 2.26 -2.78 3.92
C VAL A 12 1.67 -2.76 5.31
N THR A 13 1.31 -1.56 5.77
CA THR A 13 0.49 -1.37 6.97
C THR A 13 -0.60 -0.35 6.69
N GLY A 14 -1.74 -0.49 7.35
CA GLY A 14 -2.89 0.36 7.14
C GLY A 14 -3.52 0.81 8.44
N PHE A 15 -4.06 2.02 8.43
CA PHE A 15 -4.70 2.67 9.58
C PHE A 15 -6.08 3.22 9.20
N LEU A 16 -6.99 3.20 10.17
CA LEU A 16 -8.25 3.94 10.12
C LEU A 16 -8.11 5.14 11.05
N ASN A 17 -8.22 6.34 10.49
CA ASN A 17 -8.15 7.58 11.25
C ASN A 17 -9.47 7.84 11.99
N PRO A 18 -9.46 8.64 13.07
CA PRO A 18 -10.67 8.97 13.83
C PRO A 18 -11.76 9.69 13.00
N ASP A 19 -11.36 10.38 11.93
CA ASP A 19 -12.28 11.05 11.00
C ASP A 19 -12.91 10.10 9.96
N GLY A 20 -12.56 8.81 10.00
CA GLY A 20 -13.05 7.78 9.09
C GLY A 20 -12.23 7.61 7.80
N SER A 21 -11.23 8.46 7.56
CA SER A 21 -10.29 8.29 6.44
C SER A 21 -9.33 7.13 6.70
N ARG A 22 -8.76 6.58 5.63
CA ARG A 22 -7.75 5.51 5.68
C ARG A 22 -6.39 6.08 5.32
N ALA A 23 -5.36 5.51 5.92
CA ALA A 23 -3.98 5.71 5.50
C ALA A 23 -3.32 4.35 5.27
N ILE A 24 -2.84 4.12 4.04
CA ILE A 24 -2.09 2.91 3.67
C ILE A 24 -0.64 3.30 3.39
N VAL A 25 0.30 2.69 4.10
CA VAL A 25 1.73 2.91 3.92
C VAL A 25 2.32 1.68 3.23
N LEU A 26 2.95 1.90 2.09
CA LEU A 26 3.58 0.88 1.26
C LEU A 26 5.09 1.14 1.22
N LEU A 27 5.89 0.10 1.43
CA LEU A 27 7.35 0.16 1.32
C LEU A 27 7.81 -0.87 0.29
N ASN A 28 8.48 -0.41 -0.77
CA ASN A 28 9.26 -1.27 -1.64
C ASN A 28 10.69 -1.38 -1.09
N LYS A 29 11.06 -2.57 -0.59
CA LYS A 29 12.39 -2.84 -0.01
C LYS A 29 13.41 -3.31 -1.05
N THR A 30 13.03 -3.35 -2.33
CA THR A 30 13.80 -3.99 -3.39
C THR A 30 14.47 -2.97 -4.31
N ASP A 31 15.49 -3.43 -5.04
CA ASP A 31 16.22 -2.63 -6.04
C ASP A 31 15.47 -2.44 -7.38
N ALA A 32 14.27 -3.01 -7.51
CA ALA A 32 13.48 -2.94 -8.73
C ALA A 32 12.11 -2.31 -8.46
N PRO A 33 11.48 -1.65 -9.45
CA PRO A 33 10.11 -1.20 -9.33
C PRO A 33 9.18 -2.34 -8.92
N ALA A 34 8.14 -2.01 -8.14
CA ALA A 34 7.16 -2.97 -7.68
C ALA A 34 5.75 -2.43 -7.97
N GLU A 35 5.02 -3.14 -8.83
CA GLU A 35 3.62 -2.85 -9.09
C GLU A 35 2.76 -3.33 -7.91
N TYR A 36 1.70 -2.59 -7.61
CA TYR A 36 0.73 -2.97 -6.60
C TYR A 36 -0.69 -2.65 -7.08
N THR A 37 -1.64 -3.44 -6.57
CA THR A 37 -3.07 -3.15 -6.63
C THR A 37 -3.61 -3.12 -5.21
N LEU A 38 -4.00 -1.94 -4.75
CA LEU A 38 -4.68 -1.75 -3.47
C LEU A 38 -6.18 -1.99 -3.69
N ARG A 39 -6.80 -2.87 -2.90
CA ARG A 39 -8.24 -3.15 -2.98
C ARG A 39 -8.88 -3.07 -1.61
N GLU A 40 -10.02 -2.40 -1.52
CA GLU A 40 -10.89 -2.35 -0.34
C GLU A 40 -12.36 -2.40 -0.81
N ASN A 41 -13.15 -3.32 -0.25
CA ASN A 41 -14.60 -3.45 -0.53
C ASN A 41 -15.00 -3.50 -2.02
N GLY A 42 -14.15 -4.07 -2.87
CA GLY A 42 -14.40 -4.21 -4.31
C GLY A 42 -13.88 -3.04 -5.16
N GLU A 43 -13.53 -1.92 -4.53
CA GLU A 43 -12.88 -0.78 -5.16
C GLU A 43 -11.35 -0.86 -5.00
N GLY A 44 -10.61 -0.13 -5.82
CA GLY A 44 -9.15 -0.18 -5.73
C GLY A 44 -8.42 0.77 -6.67
N CYS A 45 -7.14 0.96 -6.37
CA CYS A 45 -6.22 1.71 -7.20
C CYS A 45 -4.99 0.86 -7.54
N MET A 46 -4.36 1.17 -8.67
CA MET A 46 -3.12 0.56 -9.10
C MET A 46 -2.01 1.60 -9.07
N GLY A 47 -0.78 1.16 -8.85
CA GLY A 47 0.39 2.02 -8.92
C GLY A 47 1.69 1.24 -8.97
N THR A 48 2.78 1.99 -9.06
CA THR A 48 4.15 1.45 -9.09
C THR A 48 5.00 2.19 -8.06
N LEU A 49 5.59 1.43 -7.15
CA LEU A 49 6.61 1.94 -6.23
C LEU A 49 7.97 1.90 -6.91
N ALA A 50 8.68 3.03 -6.87
CA ALA A 50 10.09 3.06 -7.23
C ALA A 50 10.93 2.16 -6.29
N PRO A 51 12.13 1.72 -6.70
CA PRO A 51 13.06 1.03 -5.81
C PRO A 51 13.29 1.80 -4.51
N HIS A 52 13.40 1.09 -3.38
CA HIS A 52 13.71 1.67 -2.06
C HIS A 52 12.86 2.88 -1.67
N SER A 53 11.57 2.86 -2.02
CA SER A 53 10.67 3.98 -1.79
C SER A 53 9.51 3.63 -0.86
N ILE A 54 9.01 4.66 -0.19
CA ILE A 54 7.80 4.61 0.63
C ILE A 54 6.76 5.50 -0.04
N GLN A 55 5.54 4.99 -0.16
CA GLN A 55 4.38 5.75 -0.59
C GLN A 55 3.27 5.61 0.45
N THR A 56 2.62 6.74 0.76
CA THR A 56 1.43 6.76 1.60
C THR A 56 0.23 7.18 0.75
N ILE A 57 -0.84 6.39 0.83
CA ILE A 57 -2.11 6.68 0.16
C ILE A 57 -3.13 7.01 1.24
N CYS A 58 -3.75 8.19 1.13
CA CYS A 58 -4.80 8.64 2.04
C CYS A 58 -6.11 8.83 1.24
N TYR A 59 -7.21 8.30 1.74
CA TYR A 59 -8.54 8.38 1.10
C TYR A 59 -9.68 8.18 2.10
#